data_AF-A0A828Y4X7-F1
#
_entry.id   AF-A0A828Y4X7-F1
#
_cell.length_a   1.000
_cell.length_b   1.000
_cell.length_c   1.000
_cell.angle_alpha   90.00
_cell.angle_beta   90.00
_cell.angle_gamma   90.00
#
_symmetry.space_group_name_H-M   'P 1'
#
loop_
_entity.id
_entity.type
_entity.pdbx_description
1 polymer ?
#
loop_
_entity_poly.entity_id
_entity_poly.type
_entity_poly.pdbx_seq_one_letter_code
_entity_poly.pdbx_strand_id
1 'polypeptide(L)'
;MDCSKNRTLRSNQLQSGQSLQAAFPQGYLPYIFATSSFGAVHNGNFGGISGADAFCQNNIPSSVPSTGIYKAMIVDGVNRVATTVGPNSTVGQVNWVFQPNQQYRRADDGAIVMTTNGSGMFDFSNGARLENSFALKGESGQWTGLNSNWTTWTSGGVPITCSSWNSSALNLYGLFGSSTSTDSEILKASASTGGNFTVTCASAGSGYGPYRLGLVCVEQPPPPKYIFTTSSSGMGHNGNFGGISGADAFCQSHIPSNVPGTGIYKAMIVDGVNRVATTVGPNSTVGQVNWVFKPNQKYQRAEDGAIVMTTNGSGMFDFAGGARLENPITQIATSGQWTGLNSDWTTWTSGGLPITCSSWNSSVLNLYGLFGSSTSTDSEVLKASASTGGNFTVTCASAGSGYGPYKLGLVCVEQ
;
A
#
# COMPACT_ATOMS: atom_id res chain seq x y z
N MET A 1 5.24 57.23 -7.32
CA MET A 1 6.55 56.91 -6.73
C MET A 1 6.28 56.46 -5.31
N ASP A 2 6.50 55.24 -4.84
CA ASP A 2 7.07 54.04 -5.42
C ASP A 2 6.50 52.84 -4.63
N CYS A 3 6.37 51.70 -5.28
CA CYS A 3 5.86 50.43 -4.75
C CYS A 3 7.04 49.54 -4.33
N SER A 4 6.74 48.42 -3.64
CA SER A 4 7.61 47.25 -3.33
C SER A 4 8.42 47.36 -2.02
N LYS A 5 8.68 46.31 -1.22
CA LYS A 5 8.33 44.88 -1.18
C LYS A 5 8.82 44.37 0.20
N ASN A 6 7.99 43.64 0.94
CA ASN A 6 8.37 42.43 1.71
C ASN A 6 7.26 42.04 2.69
N ARG A 7 6.27 41.30 2.16
CA ARG A 7 5.37 40.49 2.97
C ARG A 7 5.73 39.03 2.69
N THR A 8 6.59 38.48 3.53
CA THR A 8 6.95 37.06 3.49
C THR A 8 5.70 36.25 3.83
N LEU A 9 5.18 35.52 2.83
CA LEU A 9 4.10 34.55 2.99
C LEU A 9 4.60 33.41 3.91
N ARG A 10 4.08 33.36 5.13
CA ARG A 10 4.13 32.17 5.97
C ARG A 10 3.06 31.20 5.45
N SER A 11 3.44 30.30 4.56
CA SER A 11 2.63 29.12 4.24
C SER A 11 2.79 28.09 5.35
N ASN A 12 2.08 28.27 6.46
CA ASN A 12 1.79 27.23 7.44
C ASN A 12 0.27 27.07 7.53
N GLN A 13 -0.29 26.32 6.60
CA GLN A 13 -1.59 25.68 6.74
C GLN A 13 -1.32 24.18 6.59
N LEU A 14 -0.86 23.58 7.69
CA LEU A 14 -0.99 22.15 7.92
C LEU A 14 -2.49 21.86 7.90
N GLN A 15 -2.94 21.25 6.82
CA GLN A 15 -4.27 20.65 6.73
C GLN A 15 -4.36 19.59 7.83
N SER A 16 -5.19 19.91 8.82
CA SER A 16 -5.67 18.99 9.82
C SER A 16 -6.39 17.82 9.15
N GLY A 17 -5.94 16.59 9.44
CA GLY A 17 -6.81 15.43 9.49
C GLY A 17 -7.14 14.70 8.19
N GLN A 18 -6.40 14.90 7.09
CA GLN A 18 -6.36 13.84 6.07
C GLN A 18 -5.51 12.71 6.63
N SER A 19 -6.16 11.63 7.08
CA SER A 19 -5.51 10.33 7.10
C SER A 19 -4.83 10.17 5.74
N LEU A 20 -3.51 10.10 5.70
CA LEU A 20 -2.76 9.73 4.50
C LEU A 20 -3.25 8.34 4.13
N GLN A 21 -4.28 8.26 3.30
CA GLN A 21 -4.80 6.99 2.85
C GLN A 21 -3.67 6.39 2.03
N ALA A 22 -3.18 5.22 2.44
CA ALA A 22 -2.22 4.48 1.63
C ALA A 22 -2.81 4.39 0.21
N ALA A 23 -1.96 4.52 -0.80
CA ALA A 23 -2.37 4.38 -2.19
C ALA A 23 -1.70 3.13 -2.73
N PHE A 24 -2.34 2.47 -3.70
CA PHE A 24 -1.67 1.38 -4.39
C PHE A 24 -0.47 1.91 -5.16
N PRO A 25 0.59 1.11 -5.29
CA PRO A 25 1.71 1.42 -6.18
C PRO A 25 1.24 1.59 -7.63
N GLN A 26 1.99 2.39 -8.37
CA GLN A 26 1.71 2.61 -9.79
C GLN A 26 1.72 1.29 -10.56
N GLY A 27 0.67 1.05 -11.35
CA GLY A 27 0.52 -0.17 -12.14
C GLY A 27 0.02 -1.39 -11.37
N TYR A 28 -0.18 -1.30 -10.04
CA TYR A 28 -0.86 -2.35 -9.30
C TYR A 28 -2.35 -2.37 -9.64
N LEU A 29 -2.88 -3.57 -9.88
CA LEU A 29 -4.30 -3.80 -10.17
C LEU A 29 -4.95 -4.49 -8.98
N PRO A 30 -5.56 -3.77 -8.03
CA PRO A 30 -6.25 -4.35 -6.90
C PRO A 30 -7.45 -5.21 -7.29
N TYR A 31 -7.72 -6.22 -6.47
CA TYR A 31 -8.84 -7.13 -6.63
C TYR A 31 -10.15 -6.58 -6.05
N ILE A 32 -11.24 -6.95 -6.71
CA ILE A 32 -12.62 -6.81 -6.22
C ILE A 32 -13.34 -8.15 -6.37
N PHE A 33 -14.18 -8.51 -5.39
CA PHE A 33 -15.03 -9.69 -5.47
C PHE A 33 -16.34 -9.50 -4.71
N ALA A 34 -17.39 -10.20 -5.14
CA ALA A 34 -18.63 -10.29 -4.38
C ALA A 34 -18.69 -11.63 -3.62
N THR A 35 -18.87 -11.61 -2.31
CA THR A 35 -18.86 -12.84 -1.49
C THR A 35 -20.00 -13.81 -1.87
N SER A 36 -21.13 -13.27 -2.35
CA SER A 36 -22.28 -14.06 -2.78
C SER A 36 -22.00 -14.89 -4.04
N SER A 37 -21.01 -14.52 -4.86
CA SER A 37 -20.63 -15.26 -6.08
C SER A 37 -20.15 -16.68 -5.79
N PHE A 38 -19.50 -16.89 -4.64
CA PHE A 38 -19.04 -18.20 -4.15
C PHE A 38 -19.81 -18.68 -2.92
N GLY A 39 -20.99 -18.12 -2.67
CA GLY A 39 -21.96 -18.61 -1.68
C GLY A 39 -21.80 -18.07 -0.26
N ALA A 40 -20.81 -17.20 0.00
CA ALA A 40 -20.67 -16.51 1.27
C ALA A 40 -21.68 -15.35 1.36
N VAL A 41 -22.86 -15.64 1.90
CA VAL A 41 -24.00 -14.72 2.04
C VAL A 41 -24.25 -14.44 3.52
N HIS A 42 -24.84 -13.29 3.83
CA HIS A 42 -25.11 -12.88 5.20
C HIS A 42 -26.31 -11.94 5.29
N ASN A 43 -26.96 -11.96 6.45
CA ASN A 43 -28.00 -10.98 6.77
C ASN A 43 -27.39 -9.59 7.05
N GLY A 44 -28.22 -8.58 7.31
CA GLY A 44 -27.76 -7.20 7.49
C GLY A 44 -26.96 -6.91 8.76
N ASN A 45 -26.83 -7.88 9.68
CA ASN A 45 -26.09 -7.70 10.94
C ASN A 45 -24.64 -8.16 10.83
N PHE A 46 -23.77 -7.29 10.35
CA PHE A 46 -22.34 -7.58 10.30
C PHE A 46 -21.61 -7.21 11.60
N GLY A 47 -22.30 -6.67 12.63
CA GLY A 47 -21.64 -6.04 13.78
C GLY A 47 -21.03 -4.68 13.43
N GLY A 48 -21.63 -3.99 12.46
CA GLY A 48 -21.17 -2.70 11.95
C GLY A 48 -20.15 -2.78 10.83
N ILE A 49 -19.62 -1.61 10.44
CA ILE A 49 -18.65 -1.47 9.35
C ILE A 49 -17.38 -2.32 9.57
N SER A 50 -16.86 -2.35 10.79
CA SER A 50 -15.67 -3.15 11.14
C SER A 50 -15.92 -4.65 10.95
N GLY A 51 -17.08 -5.14 11.39
CA GLY A 51 -17.42 -6.55 11.21
C GLY A 51 -17.75 -6.92 9.75
N ALA A 52 -18.22 -5.97 8.94
CA ALA A 52 -18.35 -6.16 7.49
C ALA A 52 -16.97 -6.28 6.81
N ASP A 53 -15.98 -5.48 7.23
CA ASP A 53 -14.60 -5.62 6.75
C ASP A 53 -14.00 -6.98 7.19
N ALA A 54 -14.25 -7.40 8.44
CA ALA A 54 -13.84 -8.72 8.92
C ALA A 54 -14.51 -9.87 8.13
N PHE A 55 -15.78 -9.71 7.74
CA PHE A 55 -16.46 -10.66 6.88
C PHE A 55 -15.77 -10.77 5.51
N CYS A 56 -15.37 -9.65 4.90
CA CYS A 56 -14.58 -9.64 3.68
C CYS A 56 -13.22 -10.34 3.86
N GLN A 57 -12.50 -10.03 4.94
CA GLN A 57 -11.19 -10.61 5.23
C GLN A 57 -11.26 -12.13 5.45
N ASN A 58 -12.34 -12.63 6.05
CA ASN A 58 -12.54 -14.06 6.32
C ASN A 58 -13.05 -14.84 5.10
N ASN A 59 -13.51 -14.16 4.05
CA ASN A 59 -14.10 -14.75 2.86
C ASN A 59 -13.32 -14.36 1.59
N ILE A 60 -11.99 -14.22 1.68
CA ILE A 60 -11.13 -14.01 0.52
C ILE A 60 -11.19 -15.27 -0.37
N PRO A 61 -11.54 -15.14 -1.66
CA PRO A 61 -11.61 -16.29 -2.55
C PRO A 61 -10.21 -16.87 -2.79
N SER A 62 -10.13 -18.18 -2.98
CA SER A 62 -8.85 -18.88 -3.24
C SER A 62 -8.17 -18.47 -4.55
N SER A 63 -8.89 -17.77 -5.44
CA SER A 63 -8.36 -17.25 -6.70
C SER A 63 -7.43 -16.03 -6.53
N VAL A 64 -7.35 -15.44 -5.34
CA VAL A 64 -6.48 -14.30 -5.05
C VAL A 64 -5.58 -14.55 -3.84
N PRO A 65 -4.42 -13.87 -3.72
CA PRO A 65 -3.55 -14.02 -2.56
C PRO A 65 -4.27 -13.69 -1.25
N SER A 66 -4.18 -14.58 -0.27
CA SER A 66 -4.83 -14.45 1.05
C SER A 66 -4.23 -13.35 1.94
N THR A 67 -3.11 -12.75 1.52
CA THR A 67 -2.41 -11.69 2.27
C THR A 67 -2.99 -10.30 2.03
N GLY A 68 -3.94 -10.15 1.09
CA GLY A 68 -4.60 -8.87 0.83
C GLY A 68 -5.42 -8.40 2.03
N ILE A 69 -5.53 -7.09 2.18
CA ILE A 69 -6.43 -6.44 3.15
C ILE A 69 -7.69 -6.07 2.41
N TYR A 70 -8.86 -6.48 2.88
CA TYR A 70 -10.12 -6.19 2.18
C TYR A 70 -11.09 -5.43 3.06
N LYS A 71 -11.77 -4.45 2.46
CA LYS A 71 -12.87 -3.70 3.10
C LYS A 71 -14.16 -3.85 2.30
N ALA A 72 -15.28 -3.78 3.00
CA ALA A 72 -16.61 -3.91 2.42
C ALA A 72 -17.09 -2.61 1.76
N MET A 73 -17.57 -2.69 0.53
CA MET A 73 -18.22 -1.60 -0.19
C MET A 73 -19.67 -1.45 0.27
N ILE A 74 -19.84 -0.90 1.48
CA ILE A 74 -21.12 -0.53 2.08
C ILE A 74 -21.00 0.85 2.72
N VAL A 75 -22.11 1.55 2.96
CA VAL A 75 -22.11 2.80 3.73
C VAL A 75 -23.10 2.73 4.87
N ASP A 76 -22.83 3.49 5.93
CA ASP A 76 -23.78 3.73 7.01
C ASP A 76 -24.15 5.21 7.16
N GLY A 77 -23.48 6.11 6.42
CA GLY A 77 -23.70 7.55 6.52
C GLY A 77 -22.88 8.25 7.60
N VAL A 78 -22.09 7.52 8.39
CA VAL A 78 -21.29 8.08 9.50
C VAL A 78 -19.88 7.51 9.52
N ASN A 79 -19.72 6.20 9.73
CA ASN A 79 -18.42 5.54 9.82
C ASN A 79 -17.84 5.17 8.44
N ARG A 80 -18.71 5.03 7.43
CA ARG A 80 -18.32 4.89 6.03
C ARG A 80 -19.28 5.66 5.14
N VAL A 81 -18.73 6.60 4.38
CA VAL A 81 -19.44 7.50 3.47
C VAL A 81 -18.62 7.64 2.20
N ALA A 82 -19.20 7.36 1.03
CA ALA A 82 -18.49 7.57 -0.24
C ALA A 82 -18.41 9.06 -0.59
N THR A 83 -19.53 9.76 -0.44
CA THR A 83 -19.70 11.20 -0.72
C THR A 83 -21.05 11.66 -0.17
N THR A 84 -21.19 12.95 0.13
CA THR A 84 -22.48 13.58 0.43
C THR A 84 -23.06 14.36 -0.74
N VAL A 85 -22.33 14.46 -1.86
CA VAL A 85 -22.70 15.31 -3.01
C VAL A 85 -22.91 14.48 -4.27
N GLY A 86 -21.99 13.57 -4.60
CA GLY A 86 -22.08 12.76 -5.81
C GLY A 86 -20.75 12.19 -6.28
N PRO A 87 -20.74 11.42 -7.39
CA PRO A 87 -19.61 10.59 -7.80
C PRO A 87 -18.33 11.35 -8.13
N ASN A 88 -18.40 12.64 -8.43
CA ASN A 88 -17.24 13.46 -8.80
C ASN A 88 -16.75 14.37 -7.66
N SER A 89 -17.07 14.03 -6.40
CA SER A 89 -16.73 14.83 -5.23
C SER A 89 -16.32 13.99 -4.02
N THR A 90 -15.21 14.35 -3.39
CA THR A 90 -14.75 13.78 -2.11
C THR A 90 -15.40 14.44 -0.88
N VAL A 91 -16.32 15.39 -1.08
CA VAL A 91 -16.99 16.09 0.04
C VAL A 91 -17.76 15.10 0.91
N GLY A 92 -17.46 15.13 2.21
CA GLY A 92 -18.07 14.25 3.20
C GLY A 92 -17.64 12.78 3.11
N GLN A 93 -16.62 12.45 2.31
CA GLN A 93 -16.09 11.11 2.21
C GLN A 93 -15.42 10.69 3.53
N VAL A 94 -15.75 9.49 4.02
CA VAL A 94 -15.24 8.92 5.27
C VAL A 94 -14.96 7.43 5.07
N ASN A 95 -13.72 6.99 5.34
CA ASN A 95 -13.30 5.58 5.29
C ASN A 95 -13.76 4.84 4.02
N TRP A 96 -13.70 5.53 2.88
CA TRP A 96 -14.14 4.98 1.59
C TRP A 96 -13.14 3.97 1.05
N VAL A 97 -13.65 2.95 0.36
CA VAL A 97 -12.89 1.72 0.04
C VAL A 97 -12.18 1.78 -1.31
N PHE A 98 -12.62 2.62 -2.23
CA PHE A 98 -11.99 2.75 -3.54
C PHE A 98 -11.00 3.92 -3.55
N GLN A 99 -9.86 3.68 -4.19
CA GLN A 99 -8.81 4.69 -4.37
C GLN A 99 -9.11 5.55 -5.60
N PRO A 100 -8.71 6.84 -5.60
CA PRO A 100 -8.79 7.70 -6.77
C PRO A 100 -7.97 7.17 -7.96
N ASN A 101 -8.49 7.35 -9.18
CA ASN A 101 -7.80 7.05 -10.45
C ASN A 101 -7.22 5.63 -10.52
N GLN A 102 -7.91 4.65 -9.95
CA GLN A 102 -7.43 3.29 -9.78
C GLN A 102 -8.26 2.31 -10.61
N GLN A 103 -7.57 1.46 -11.36
CA GLN A 103 -8.18 0.32 -12.05
C GLN A 103 -8.36 -0.84 -11.08
N TYR A 104 -9.51 -1.50 -11.11
CA TYR A 104 -9.81 -2.68 -10.30
C TYR A 104 -10.10 -3.88 -11.19
N ARG A 105 -9.59 -5.05 -10.81
CA ARG A 105 -9.83 -6.31 -11.52
C ARG A 105 -10.67 -7.28 -10.70
N ARG A 106 -11.56 -8.01 -11.35
CA ARG A 106 -12.39 -9.03 -10.71
C ARG A 106 -11.55 -10.24 -10.29
N ALA A 107 -11.81 -10.77 -9.10
CA ALA A 107 -11.09 -11.93 -8.57
C ALA A 107 -11.37 -13.25 -9.31
N ASP A 108 -12.53 -13.37 -9.96
CA ASP A 108 -12.95 -14.60 -10.64
C ASP A 108 -12.10 -14.92 -11.88
N ASP A 109 -11.79 -13.92 -12.68
CA ASP A 109 -11.18 -14.08 -14.01
C ASP A 109 -10.14 -13.01 -14.38
N GLY A 110 -9.87 -12.06 -13.48
CA GLY A 110 -8.92 -10.98 -13.71
C GLY A 110 -9.40 -9.88 -14.66
N ALA A 111 -10.66 -9.91 -15.11
CA ALA A 111 -11.19 -8.89 -16.01
C ALA A 111 -11.20 -7.51 -15.31
N ILE A 112 -10.84 -6.46 -16.06
CA ILE A 112 -10.95 -5.10 -15.54
C ILE A 112 -12.42 -4.75 -15.36
N VAL A 113 -12.78 -4.38 -14.15
CA VAL A 113 -14.15 -4.02 -13.77
C VAL A 113 -14.39 -2.55 -14.09
N MET A 114 -13.52 -1.69 -13.59
CA MET A 114 -13.64 -0.26 -13.73
C MET A 114 -12.33 0.46 -13.48
N THR A 115 -12.28 1.70 -13.97
CA THR A 115 -11.33 2.73 -13.52
C THR A 115 -12.11 3.77 -12.74
N THR A 116 -11.73 4.03 -11.49
CA THR A 116 -12.35 5.09 -10.69
C THR A 116 -11.86 6.47 -11.15
N ASN A 117 -12.67 7.51 -10.92
CA ASN A 117 -12.28 8.90 -11.13
C ASN A 117 -11.40 9.44 -9.99
N GLY A 118 -11.07 10.72 -10.03
CA GLY A 118 -10.27 11.40 -9.01
C GLY A 118 -10.89 11.47 -7.61
N SER A 119 -12.16 11.08 -7.44
CA SER A 119 -12.82 10.96 -6.12
C SER A 119 -12.87 9.51 -5.61
N GLY A 120 -12.43 8.53 -6.40
CA GLY A 120 -12.51 7.11 -6.04
C GLY A 120 -13.90 6.51 -6.32
N MET A 121 -14.66 7.06 -7.27
CA MET A 121 -15.98 6.54 -7.67
C MET A 121 -16.09 6.40 -9.19
N PHE A 122 -17.17 5.77 -9.66
CA PHE A 122 -17.53 5.72 -11.08
C PHE A 122 -18.80 6.51 -11.33
N ASP A 123 -18.78 7.46 -12.27
CA ASP A 123 -19.97 8.25 -12.59
C ASP A 123 -20.84 7.54 -13.64
N PHE A 124 -22.00 7.04 -13.21
CA PHE A 124 -22.99 6.38 -14.07
C PHE A 124 -23.87 7.37 -14.87
N SER A 125 -23.62 8.68 -14.76
CA SER A 125 -24.34 9.68 -15.54
C SER A 125 -24.18 9.44 -17.05
N ASN A 126 -25.15 9.93 -17.83
CA ASN A 126 -25.16 9.82 -19.30
C ASN A 126 -25.08 8.38 -19.83
N GLY A 127 -25.49 7.38 -19.04
CA GLY A 127 -25.51 5.98 -19.46
C GLY A 127 -24.15 5.30 -19.45
N ALA A 128 -23.15 5.89 -18.79
CA ALA A 128 -21.86 5.25 -18.58
C ALA A 128 -22.01 3.93 -17.81
N ARG A 129 -21.18 2.95 -18.16
CA ARG A 129 -21.20 1.60 -17.59
C ARG A 129 -19.80 1.16 -17.21
N LEU A 130 -19.70 0.33 -16.17
CA LEU A 130 -18.49 -0.43 -15.85
C LEU A 130 -18.08 -1.27 -17.06
N GLU A 131 -16.77 -1.51 -17.21
CA GLU A 131 -16.25 -2.41 -18.25
C GLU A 131 -16.77 -3.83 -18.04
N ASN A 132 -16.78 -4.28 -16.78
CA ASN A 132 -17.31 -5.56 -16.36
C ASN A 132 -18.01 -5.44 -15.00
N SER A 133 -18.88 -6.41 -14.68
CA SER A 133 -19.57 -6.52 -13.39
C SER A 133 -18.65 -6.98 -12.26
N PHE A 134 -19.08 -6.86 -11.00
CA PHE A 134 -18.31 -7.36 -9.85
C PHE A 134 -18.31 -8.89 -9.72
N ALA A 135 -19.30 -9.56 -10.30
CA ALA A 135 -19.43 -11.02 -10.29
C ALA A 135 -20.01 -11.54 -11.61
N LEU A 136 -19.74 -12.83 -11.89
CA LEU A 136 -20.27 -13.55 -13.05
C LEU A 136 -21.54 -14.35 -12.72
N LYS A 137 -21.72 -14.74 -11.46
CA LYS A 137 -22.85 -15.59 -11.04
C LYS A 137 -24.14 -14.77 -10.97
N GLY A 138 -25.13 -15.12 -11.79
CA GLY A 138 -26.40 -14.39 -11.96
C GLY A 138 -27.16 -14.06 -10.67
N GLU A 139 -27.06 -14.91 -9.66
CA GLU A 139 -27.70 -14.76 -8.34
C GLU A 139 -26.93 -13.83 -7.38
N SER A 140 -25.76 -13.31 -7.78
CA SER A 140 -24.90 -12.54 -6.90
C SER A 140 -25.47 -11.13 -6.68
N GLY A 141 -25.83 -10.85 -5.43
CA GLY A 141 -26.19 -9.51 -4.95
C GLY A 141 -25.37 -9.11 -3.73
N GLN A 142 -25.51 -7.86 -3.32
CA GLN A 142 -24.71 -7.28 -2.25
C GLN A 142 -25.51 -6.25 -1.47
N TRP A 143 -25.27 -6.18 -0.17
CA TRP A 143 -25.64 -5.02 0.62
C TRP A 143 -24.82 -3.80 0.19
N THR A 144 -25.40 -2.60 0.21
CA THR A 144 -24.70 -1.36 -0.17
C THR A 144 -25.02 -0.19 0.76
N GLY A 145 -26.30 0.09 1.01
CA GLY A 145 -26.72 1.35 1.65
C GLY A 145 -26.65 2.59 0.73
N LEU A 146 -26.35 2.40 -0.56
CA LEU A 146 -26.01 3.46 -1.50
C LEU A 146 -27.17 3.85 -2.43
N ASN A 147 -27.16 5.10 -2.87
CA ASN A 147 -27.83 5.56 -4.07
C ASN A 147 -27.00 5.28 -5.33
N SER A 148 -27.65 5.35 -6.49
CA SER A 148 -27.00 5.30 -7.81
C SER A 148 -25.94 6.39 -8.04
N ASN A 149 -25.92 7.46 -7.22
CA ASN A 149 -24.92 8.53 -7.24
C ASN A 149 -23.91 8.44 -6.08
N TRP A 150 -23.77 7.28 -5.45
CA TRP A 150 -22.85 6.99 -4.35
C TRP A 150 -23.15 7.69 -3.01
N THR A 151 -24.21 8.49 -2.89
CA THR A 151 -24.63 9.01 -1.58
C THR A 151 -25.29 7.92 -0.75
N THR A 152 -25.24 8.02 0.58
CA THR A 152 -26.03 7.13 1.45
C THR A 152 -27.52 7.34 1.20
N TRP A 153 -28.26 6.26 0.93
CA TRP A 153 -29.70 6.38 0.76
C TRP A 153 -30.38 6.52 2.12
N THR A 154 -31.33 7.46 2.18
CA THR A 154 -32.12 7.73 3.38
C THR A 154 -33.60 7.68 3.07
N SER A 155 -34.39 7.25 4.04
CA SER A 155 -35.85 7.38 4.05
C SER A 155 -36.24 8.23 5.25
N GLY A 156 -36.95 9.34 5.01
CA GLY A 156 -37.26 10.31 6.08
C GLY A 156 -36.01 10.91 6.75
N GLY A 157 -34.89 10.99 6.04
CA GLY A 157 -33.61 11.49 6.58
C GLY A 157 -32.80 10.46 7.36
N VAL A 158 -33.29 9.23 7.53
CA VAL A 158 -32.59 8.15 8.24
C VAL A 158 -31.95 7.17 7.25
N PRO A 159 -30.66 6.83 7.40
CA PRO A 159 -30.01 5.81 6.58
C PRO A 159 -30.68 4.43 6.68
N ILE A 160 -30.90 3.77 5.54
CA ILE A 160 -31.49 2.43 5.49
C ILE A 160 -30.40 1.41 5.25
N THR A 161 -29.73 1.10 6.36
CA THR A 161 -28.46 0.38 6.44
C THR A 161 -28.49 -0.65 7.55
N CYS A 162 -29.65 -1.24 7.86
CA CYS A 162 -29.78 -2.22 8.94
C CYS A 162 -29.27 -1.72 10.31
N SER A 163 -29.63 -0.48 10.65
CA SER A 163 -29.15 0.22 11.86
C SER A 163 -27.61 0.26 11.89
N SER A 164 -27.01 0.81 10.83
CA SER A 164 -25.55 0.83 10.64
C SER A 164 -24.94 -0.57 10.69
N TRP A 165 -25.61 -1.53 10.05
CA TRP A 165 -25.20 -2.92 9.88
C TRP A 165 -25.03 -3.69 11.19
N ASN A 166 -25.80 -3.32 12.23
CA ASN A 166 -25.77 -3.92 13.56
C ASN A 166 -27.05 -4.70 13.93
N SER A 167 -28.00 -4.83 13.00
CA SER A 167 -29.27 -5.48 13.29
C SER A 167 -29.72 -6.46 12.22
N SER A 168 -30.38 -7.51 12.68
CA SER A 168 -31.07 -8.52 11.87
C SER A 168 -32.58 -8.51 12.15
N ALA A 169 -33.10 -7.42 12.74
CA ALA A 169 -34.52 -7.32 13.08
C ALA A 169 -35.39 -7.30 11.82
N LEU A 170 -36.54 -8.00 11.88
CA LEU A 170 -37.47 -8.16 10.74
C LEU A 170 -38.05 -6.83 10.24
N ASN A 171 -38.22 -5.85 11.12
CA ASN A 171 -38.80 -4.55 10.83
C ASN A 171 -37.77 -3.49 10.37
N LEU A 172 -36.49 -3.85 10.30
CA LEU A 172 -35.44 -2.99 9.76
C LEU A 172 -35.07 -3.45 8.35
N TYR A 173 -34.60 -2.51 7.55
CA TYR A 173 -34.27 -2.73 6.14
C TYR A 173 -32.87 -2.23 5.81
N GLY A 174 -32.29 -2.84 4.79
CA GLY A 174 -31.07 -2.37 4.13
C GLY A 174 -31.26 -2.31 2.62
N LEU A 175 -30.37 -1.58 1.94
CA LEU A 175 -30.33 -1.52 0.49
C LEU A 175 -29.40 -2.55 -0.10
N PHE A 176 -29.79 -3.08 -1.25
CA PHE A 176 -28.96 -3.98 -2.03
C PHE A 176 -28.76 -3.54 -3.48
N GLY A 177 -27.64 -3.98 -4.06
CA GLY A 177 -27.31 -3.87 -5.48
C GLY A 177 -27.21 -5.25 -6.14
N SER A 178 -27.06 -5.24 -7.45
CA SER A 178 -26.84 -6.42 -8.30
C SER A 178 -25.37 -6.54 -8.67
N SER A 179 -24.64 -7.56 -8.19
CA SER A 179 -23.19 -7.73 -8.45
C SER A 179 -22.88 -8.05 -9.90
N THR A 180 -23.91 -8.38 -10.69
CA THR A 180 -23.80 -8.75 -12.10
C THR A 180 -24.15 -7.60 -13.05
N SER A 181 -24.63 -6.45 -12.54
CA SER A 181 -24.85 -5.28 -13.39
C SER A 181 -23.57 -4.53 -13.71
N THR A 182 -23.59 -3.81 -14.83
CA THR A 182 -22.55 -2.86 -15.25
C THR A 182 -23.02 -1.41 -15.19
N ASP A 183 -24.28 -1.14 -14.85
CA ASP A 183 -24.79 0.22 -14.60
C ASP A 183 -24.99 0.48 -13.11
N SER A 184 -25.67 1.57 -12.78
CA SER A 184 -25.90 1.97 -11.39
C SER A 184 -26.68 0.97 -10.52
N GLU A 185 -27.27 -0.07 -11.12
CA GLU A 185 -27.89 -1.18 -10.38
C GLU A 185 -26.87 -1.95 -9.52
N ILE A 186 -25.57 -1.82 -9.81
CA ILE A 186 -24.48 -2.30 -8.95
C ILE A 186 -24.47 -1.63 -7.57
N LEU A 187 -25.07 -0.44 -7.44
CA LEU A 187 -25.21 0.26 -6.16
C LEU A 187 -26.61 0.06 -5.57
N LYS A 188 -27.63 0.05 -6.42
CA LYS A 188 -29.04 0.03 -6.04
C LYS A 188 -29.86 -0.67 -7.11
N ALA A 189 -30.28 -1.91 -6.85
CA ALA A 189 -31.00 -2.73 -7.82
C ALA A 189 -32.49 -2.32 -7.92
N SER A 190 -32.78 -1.15 -8.49
CA SER A 190 -34.12 -0.56 -8.58
C SER A 190 -34.87 -0.94 -9.86
N ALA A 191 -34.26 -0.85 -11.03
CA ALA A 191 -34.89 -1.14 -12.30
C ALA A 191 -35.18 -2.65 -12.44
N SER A 192 -34.20 -3.48 -12.08
CA SER A 192 -34.30 -4.94 -12.17
C SER A 192 -35.33 -5.57 -11.22
N THR A 193 -35.80 -4.82 -10.21
CA THR A 193 -36.70 -5.29 -9.16
C THR A 193 -38.06 -4.59 -9.16
N GLY A 194 -38.35 -3.78 -10.19
CA GLY A 194 -39.60 -3.00 -10.27
C GLY A 194 -39.71 -1.93 -9.17
N GLY A 195 -38.59 -1.40 -8.71
CA GLY A 195 -38.50 -0.34 -7.69
C GLY A 195 -38.29 -0.83 -6.26
N ASN A 196 -38.25 -2.14 -6.02
CA ASN A 196 -38.06 -2.72 -4.69
C ASN A 196 -36.60 -3.11 -4.44
N PHE A 197 -35.81 -2.14 -3.98
CA PHE A 197 -34.36 -2.26 -3.75
C PHE A 197 -33.98 -2.33 -2.26
N THR A 198 -34.96 -2.54 -1.38
CA THR A 198 -34.75 -2.77 0.04
C THR A 198 -35.21 -4.16 0.45
N VAL A 199 -34.56 -4.71 1.45
CA VAL A 199 -34.87 -6.04 1.99
C VAL A 199 -34.69 -6.04 3.50
N THR A 200 -35.49 -6.84 4.19
CA THR A 200 -35.41 -6.98 5.64
C THR A 200 -34.02 -7.43 6.07
N CYS A 201 -33.52 -6.84 7.16
CA CYS A 201 -32.19 -7.11 7.67
C CYS A 201 -32.01 -8.53 8.20
N ALA A 202 -33.11 -9.27 8.41
CA ALA A 202 -33.07 -10.68 8.79
C ALA A 202 -32.68 -11.61 7.62
N SER A 203 -32.82 -11.16 6.37
CA SER A 203 -32.67 -12.02 5.19
C SER A 203 -31.25 -12.00 4.64
N ALA A 204 -30.81 -13.13 4.08
CA ALA A 204 -29.58 -13.25 3.28
C ALA A 204 -29.85 -13.30 1.76
N GLY A 205 -31.08 -12.94 1.34
CA GLY A 205 -31.53 -12.93 -0.04
C GLY A 205 -32.68 -11.97 -0.27
N SER A 206 -32.86 -11.51 -1.49
CA SER A 206 -33.98 -10.67 -1.90
C SER A 206 -35.18 -11.53 -2.30
N GLY A 207 -36.40 -11.11 -1.93
CA GLY A 207 -37.63 -11.63 -2.54
C GLY A 207 -37.89 -11.03 -3.93
N TYR A 208 -37.11 -10.00 -4.32
CA TYR A 208 -37.19 -9.29 -5.58
C TYR A 208 -35.93 -9.57 -6.40
N GLY A 209 -36.07 -10.39 -7.44
CA GLY A 209 -34.96 -10.89 -8.25
C GLY A 209 -34.23 -12.09 -7.61
N PRO A 210 -33.24 -12.68 -8.31
CA PRO A 210 -32.55 -13.91 -7.88
C PRO A 210 -31.44 -13.65 -6.84
N TYR A 211 -31.40 -12.47 -6.23
CA TYR A 211 -30.21 -11.97 -5.55
C TYR A 211 -30.03 -12.59 -4.16
N ARG A 212 -28.88 -13.25 -3.97
CA ARG A 212 -28.36 -13.68 -2.67
C ARG A 212 -27.36 -12.65 -2.17
N LEU A 213 -27.53 -12.19 -0.93
CA LEU A 213 -26.89 -10.97 -0.44
C LEU A 213 -25.61 -11.30 0.32
N GLY A 214 -24.50 -10.83 -0.24
CA GLY A 214 -23.20 -10.81 0.42
C GLY A 214 -22.67 -9.39 0.52
N LEU A 215 -21.35 -9.26 0.45
CA LEU A 215 -20.64 -7.98 0.36
C LEU A 215 -19.81 -7.94 -0.91
N VAL A 216 -19.62 -6.75 -1.44
CA VAL A 216 -18.53 -6.49 -2.38
C VAL A 216 -17.31 -6.10 -1.57
N CYS A 217 -16.23 -6.85 -1.72
CA CYS A 217 -14.99 -6.68 -0.99
C CYS A 217 -13.94 -6.09 -1.93
N VAL A 218 -13.31 -5.01 -1.47
CA VAL A 218 -12.36 -4.22 -2.26
C VAL A 218 -11.01 -4.31 -1.58
N GLU A 219 -10.00 -4.75 -2.32
CA GLU A 219 -8.64 -4.78 -1.82
C GLU A 219 -8.21 -3.36 -1.43
N GLN A 220 -7.53 -3.25 -0.29
CA GLN A 220 -6.98 -2.03 0.25
C GLN A 220 -5.46 -2.04 0.11
N PRO A 221 -4.85 -0.87 -0.09
CA PRO A 221 -3.40 -0.77 -0.13
C PRO A 221 -2.83 -1.15 1.24
N PRO A 222 -1.73 -1.91 1.29
CA PRO A 222 -1.11 -2.26 2.55
C PRO A 222 -0.66 -1.00 3.29
N PRO A 223 -0.70 -0.99 4.63
CA PRO A 223 -0.14 0.12 5.40
C PRO A 223 1.36 0.26 5.06
N PRO A 224 1.91 1.49 5.09
CA PRO A 224 3.33 1.68 4.88
C PRO A 224 4.14 0.92 5.93
N LYS A 225 5.25 0.32 5.50
CA LYS A 225 6.22 -0.37 6.35
C LYS A 225 7.31 0.58 6.79
N TYR A 226 7.88 0.39 7.96
CA TYR A 226 8.95 1.25 8.47
C TYR A 226 10.31 0.96 7.84
N ILE A 227 11.08 2.02 7.58
CA ILE A 227 12.48 1.98 7.18
C ILE A 227 13.27 2.98 8.03
N PHE A 228 14.48 2.61 8.44
CA PHE A 228 15.38 3.50 9.17
C PHE A 228 16.85 3.16 8.90
N THR A 229 17.76 4.03 9.33
CA THR A 229 19.20 3.79 9.25
C THR A 229 19.82 3.74 10.64
N THR A 230 20.70 2.78 10.93
CA THR A 230 21.34 2.70 12.26
C THR A 230 22.36 3.83 12.50
N SER A 231 22.93 4.35 11.42
CA SER A 231 23.90 5.45 11.43
C SER A 231 23.27 6.82 11.74
N SER A 232 21.97 7.02 11.56
CA SER A 232 21.31 8.29 11.90
C SER A 232 21.28 8.55 13.41
N SER A 233 21.28 7.49 14.22
CA SER A 233 21.53 7.53 15.67
C SER A 233 23.01 7.64 16.07
N GLY A 234 23.91 7.89 15.10
CA GLY A 234 25.35 8.02 15.32
C GLY A 234 26.12 6.70 15.44
N MET A 235 25.45 5.56 15.30
CA MET A 235 26.03 4.22 15.39
C MET A 235 26.58 3.77 14.03
N GLY A 236 27.86 4.08 13.79
CA GLY A 236 28.62 3.46 12.70
C GLY A 236 29.11 2.07 13.09
N HIS A 237 29.21 1.17 12.13
CA HIS A 237 29.72 -0.19 12.32
C HIS A 237 30.63 -0.57 11.15
N ASN A 238 31.64 -1.38 11.46
CA ASN A 238 32.53 -1.93 10.44
C ASN A 238 31.83 -3.02 9.60
N GLY A 239 32.49 -3.57 8.59
CA GLY A 239 31.89 -4.54 7.67
C GLY A 239 31.58 -5.92 8.26
N ASN A 240 31.99 -6.20 9.51
CA ASN A 240 31.80 -7.51 10.13
C ASN A 240 30.54 -7.56 10.99
N PHE A 241 29.41 -7.89 10.37
CA PHE A 241 28.15 -8.10 11.08
C PHE A 241 27.94 -9.56 11.52
N GLY A 242 28.92 -10.45 11.34
CA GLY A 242 28.70 -11.90 11.50
C GLY A 242 27.81 -12.48 10.39
N GLY A 243 27.89 -11.90 9.19
CA GLY A 243 27.11 -12.26 8.03
C GLY A 243 25.71 -11.64 7.98
N ILE A 244 24.93 -12.06 6.97
CA ILE A 244 23.58 -11.55 6.72
C ILE A 244 22.66 -11.71 7.94
N SER A 245 22.72 -12.86 8.63
CA SER A 245 21.90 -13.10 9.82
C SER A 245 22.25 -12.16 10.97
N GLY A 246 23.53 -11.86 11.17
CA GLY A 246 23.96 -10.95 12.22
C GLY A 246 23.64 -9.48 11.88
N ALA A 247 23.66 -9.11 10.59
CA ALA A 247 23.16 -7.81 10.14
C ALA A 247 21.65 -7.65 10.40
N ASP A 248 20.85 -8.69 10.16
CA ASP A 248 19.42 -8.66 10.51
C ASP A 248 19.21 -8.56 12.03
N ALA A 249 19.99 -9.31 12.82
CA ALA A 249 19.95 -9.21 14.28
C ALA A 249 20.34 -7.81 14.78
N PHE A 250 21.30 -7.16 14.11
CA PHE A 250 21.67 -5.78 14.38
C PHE A 250 20.52 -4.81 14.08
N CYS A 251 19.80 -5.00 12.97
CA CYS A 251 18.59 -4.21 12.70
C CYS A 251 17.49 -4.45 13.75
N GLN A 252 17.25 -5.70 14.13
CA GLN A 252 16.22 -6.07 15.10
C GLN A 252 16.49 -5.49 16.50
N SER A 253 17.76 -5.37 16.92
CA SER A 253 18.13 -4.83 18.23
C SER A 253 18.18 -3.31 18.29
N HIS A 254 18.11 -2.62 17.15
CA HIS A 254 18.21 -1.15 17.05
C HIS A 254 16.96 -0.51 16.45
N ILE A 255 15.79 -1.14 16.62
CA ILE A 255 14.51 -0.55 16.23
C ILE A 255 14.30 0.75 17.02
N PRO A 256 14.05 1.89 16.34
CA PRO A 256 13.79 3.15 17.01
C PRO A 256 12.59 3.08 17.95
N SER A 257 12.68 3.73 19.11
CA SER A 257 11.63 3.68 20.15
C SER A 257 10.29 4.30 19.71
N ASN A 258 10.29 5.12 18.67
CA ASN A 258 9.10 5.73 18.08
C ASN A 258 8.42 4.84 17.03
N VAL A 259 8.96 3.65 16.74
CA VAL A 259 8.37 2.65 15.87
C VAL A 259 7.66 1.60 16.74
N PRO A 260 6.43 1.16 16.40
CA PRO A 260 5.75 0.09 17.11
C PRO A 260 6.62 -1.19 17.18
N GLY A 261 7.07 -1.53 18.39
CA GLY A 261 8.20 -2.45 18.63
C GLY A 261 7.94 -3.95 18.44
N THR A 262 7.14 -4.37 17.46
CA THR A 262 6.82 -5.79 17.21
C THR A 262 7.15 -6.29 15.81
N GLY A 263 7.59 -5.41 14.91
CA GLY A 263 7.98 -5.79 13.54
C GLY A 263 9.26 -6.61 13.48
N ILE A 264 9.38 -7.43 12.42
CA ILE A 264 10.64 -8.10 12.06
C ILE A 264 11.40 -7.17 11.11
N TYR A 265 12.68 -6.93 11.37
CA TYR A 265 13.52 -6.06 10.56
C TYR A 265 14.70 -6.81 9.95
N LYS A 266 14.98 -6.51 8.68
CA LYS A 266 16.15 -7.05 7.97
C LYS A 266 17.01 -5.94 7.37
N ALA A 267 18.29 -6.23 7.21
CA ALA A 267 19.27 -5.30 6.68
C ALA A 267 19.27 -5.28 5.14
N MET A 268 19.19 -4.09 4.55
CA MET A 268 19.32 -3.86 3.11
C MET A 268 20.79 -3.89 2.69
N ILE A 269 21.34 -5.10 2.65
CA ILE A 269 22.67 -5.42 2.15
C ILE A 269 22.59 -6.67 1.28
N VAL A 270 23.52 -6.89 0.35
CA VAL A 270 23.63 -8.13 -0.41
C VAL A 270 25.00 -8.73 -0.25
N ASP A 271 25.10 -10.04 -0.45
CA ASP A 271 26.38 -10.76 -0.51
C ASP A 271 26.55 -11.59 -1.79
N GLY A 272 25.54 -11.59 -2.67
CA GLY A 272 25.56 -12.33 -3.93
C GLY A 272 25.15 -13.80 -3.80
N VAL A 273 24.90 -14.31 -2.58
CA VAL A 273 24.57 -15.73 -2.36
C VAL A 273 23.42 -15.90 -1.37
N ASN A 274 23.59 -15.43 -0.12
CA ASN A 274 22.59 -15.57 0.95
C ASN A 274 21.54 -14.47 0.89
N ARG A 275 21.88 -13.31 0.32
CA ARG A 275 20.95 -12.23 0.01
C ARG A 275 21.28 -11.60 -1.33
N VAL A 276 20.31 -11.63 -2.23
CA VAL A 276 20.39 -11.13 -3.60
C VAL A 276 19.08 -10.41 -3.92
N ALA A 277 19.15 -9.15 -4.37
CA ALA A 277 17.95 -8.42 -4.78
C ALA A 277 17.45 -8.91 -6.15
N THR A 278 18.37 -9.05 -7.10
CA THR A 278 18.15 -9.47 -8.48
C THR A 278 19.49 -9.78 -9.15
N THR A 279 19.49 -10.59 -10.20
CA THR A 279 20.65 -10.78 -11.09
C THR A 279 20.51 -10.07 -12.44
N VAL A 280 19.37 -9.39 -12.67
CA VAL A 280 19.04 -8.78 -13.97
C VAL A 280 18.80 -7.29 -13.86
N GLY A 281 18.09 -6.82 -12.83
CA GLY A 281 17.80 -5.40 -12.64
C GLY A 281 16.50 -5.13 -11.85
N PRO A 282 16.15 -3.85 -11.63
CA PRO A 282 15.13 -3.43 -10.67
C PRO A 282 13.72 -3.92 -10.98
N ASN A 283 13.42 -4.28 -12.23
CA ASN A 283 12.08 -4.71 -12.64
C ASN A 283 11.96 -6.25 -12.77
N SER A 284 12.87 -7.02 -12.17
CA SER A 284 12.88 -8.47 -12.25
C SER A 284 13.19 -9.14 -10.90
N THR A 285 12.43 -10.19 -10.58
CA THR A 285 12.67 -11.07 -9.43
C THR A 285 13.66 -12.21 -9.73
N VAL A 286 14.20 -12.27 -10.95
CA VAL A 286 15.14 -13.34 -11.35
C VAL A 286 16.39 -13.31 -10.46
N GLY A 287 16.70 -14.47 -9.87
CA GLY A 287 17.85 -14.64 -8.97
C GLY A 287 17.68 -14.01 -7.59
N GLN A 288 16.49 -13.51 -7.24
CA GLN A 288 16.22 -12.93 -5.94
C GLN A 288 16.30 -13.99 -4.83
N VAL A 289 17.06 -13.70 -3.76
CA VAL A 289 17.26 -14.59 -2.61
C VAL A 289 17.16 -13.76 -1.33
N ASN A 290 16.26 -14.14 -0.42
CA ASN A 290 16.08 -13.51 0.90
C ASN A 290 16.06 -11.97 0.87
N TRP A 291 15.41 -11.41 -0.16
CA TRP A 291 15.34 -9.97 -0.36
C TRP A 291 14.43 -9.30 0.67
N VAL A 292 14.76 -8.06 1.04
CA VAL A 292 14.20 -7.39 2.22
C VAL A 292 13.01 -6.49 1.92
N PHE A 293 12.89 -6.00 0.69
CA PHE A 293 11.77 -5.15 0.30
C PHE A 293 10.66 -5.98 -0.32
N LYS A 294 9.43 -5.75 0.13
CA LYS A 294 8.24 -6.42 -0.40
C LYS A 294 7.85 -5.79 -1.74
N PRO A 295 7.31 -6.58 -2.68
CA PRO A 295 6.64 -6.05 -3.86
C PRO A 295 5.54 -5.07 -3.48
N ASN A 296 5.40 -4.00 -4.28
CA ASN A 296 4.24 -3.13 -4.23
C ASN A 296 3.97 -2.52 -2.84
N GLN A 297 5.02 -2.14 -2.12
CA GLN A 297 4.96 -1.73 -0.73
C GLN A 297 5.49 -0.30 -0.56
N LYS A 298 4.72 0.52 0.16
CA LYS A 298 5.20 1.82 0.63
C LYS A 298 6.11 1.63 1.83
N TYR A 299 7.25 2.32 1.82
CA TYR A 299 8.15 2.38 2.97
C TYR A 299 8.18 3.82 3.50
N GLN A 300 7.91 3.96 4.79
CA GLN A 300 7.90 5.22 5.50
C GLN A 300 9.07 5.31 6.48
N ARG A 301 9.68 6.49 6.51
CA ARG A 301 10.81 6.79 7.37
C ARG A 301 10.38 6.73 8.84
N ALA A 302 11.14 6.01 9.66
CA ALA A 302 10.85 5.88 11.08
C ALA A 302 10.86 7.22 11.81
N GLU A 303 11.76 8.15 11.46
CA GLU A 303 11.94 9.42 12.18
C GLU A 303 10.68 10.30 12.20
N ASP A 304 9.93 10.39 11.09
CA ASP A 304 8.84 11.35 10.93
C ASP A 304 7.64 10.83 10.12
N GLY A 305 7.66 9.57 9.68
CA GLY A 305 6.58 8.96 8.89
C GLY A 305 6.53 9.41 7.43
N ALA A 306 7.52 10.17 6.94
CA ALA A 306 7.54 10.55 5.53
C ALA A 306 7.70 9.32 4.63
N ILE A 307 6.91 9.24 3.55
CA ILE A 307 7.07 8.17 2.56
C ILE A 307 8.41 8.34 1.86
N VAL A 308 9.28 7.35 1.99
CA VAL A 308 10.59 7.30 1.34
C VAL A 308 10.41 6.87 -0.11
N MET A 309 9.71 5.76 -0.31
CA MET A 309 9.50 5.18 -1.63
C MET A 309 8.32 4.23 -1.66
N THR A 310 7.88 3.93 -2.87
CA THR A 310 7.00 2.82 -3.18
C THR A 310 7.74 1.85 -4.09
N THR A 311 7.84 0.57 -3.70
CA THR A 311 8.49 -0.45 -4.52
C THR A 311 7.59 -0.93 -5.66
N ASN A 312 8.19 -1.38 -6.75
CA ASN A 312 7.49 -2.02 -7.86
C ASN A 312 7.12 -3.49 -7.54
N GLY A 313 6.57 -4.20 -8.52
CA GLY A 313 6.19 -5.61 -8.39
C GLY A 313 7.34 -6.60 -8.12
N SER A 314 8.60 -6.17 -8.26
CA SER A 314 9.77 -6.98 -7.89
C SER A 314 10.31 -6.67 -6.48
N GLY A 315 9.77 -5.64 -5.82
CA GLY A 315 10.27 -5.19 -4.52
C GLY A 315 11.46 -4.23 -4.61
N MET A 316 11.63 -3.52 -5.72
CA MET A 316 12.72 -2.53 -5.90
C MET A 316 12.16 -1.20 -6.42
N PHE A 317 13.01 -0.16 -6.40
CA PHE A 317 12.73 1.14 -7.02
C PHE A 317 13.62 1.32 -8.26
N ASP A 318 13.02 1.61 -9.41
CA ASP A 318 13.78 1.81 -10.65
C ASP A 318 14.23 3.27 -10.78
N PHE A 319 15.54 3.50 -10.70
CA PHE A 319 16.17 4.82 -10.85
C PHE A 319 16.37 5.24 -12.32
N ALA A 320 16.00 4.39 -13.29
CA ALA A 320 16.09 4.72 -14.70
C ALA A 320 15.33 6.02 -15.05
N GLY A 321 15.80 6.72 -16.09
CA GLY A 321 15.19 7.97 -16.54
C GLY A 321 15.30 9.14 -15.55
N GLY A 322 16.13 9.02 -14.51
CA GLY A 322 16.30 10.07 -13.49
C GLY A 322 15.22 10.06 -12.41
N ALA A 323 14.48 8.96 -12.27
CA ALA A 323 13.54 8.76 -11.18
C ALA A 323 14.25 8.86 -9.81
N ARG A 324 13.52 9.37 -8.81
CA ARG A 324 14.04 9.62 -7.47
C ARG A 324 13.06 9.09 -6.42
N LEU A 325 13.59 8.64 -5.28
CA LEU A 325 12.82 8.41 -4.07
C LEU A 325 12.06 9.69 -3.70
N GLU A 326 10.87 9.54 -3.11
CA GLU A 326 10.04 10.66 -2.68
C GLU A 326 10.74 11.47 -1.58
N ASN A 327 11.38 10.76 -0.65
CA ASN A 327 12.17 11.33 0.43
C ASN A 327 13.42 10.46 0.69
N PRO A 328 14.49 11.01 1.26
CA PRO A 328 15.64 10.20 1.67
C PRO A 328 15.28 9.27 2.83
N ILE A 329 16.08 8.22 3.05
CA ILE A 329 15.84 7.27 4.14
C ILE A 329 16.05 7.94 5.51
N THR A 330 16.92 8.95 5.59
CA THR A 330 17.09 9.81 6.77
C THR A 330 17.47 11.22 6.36
N GLN A 331 17.28 12.19 7.27
CA GLN A 331 17.71 13.58 7.08
C GLN A 331 19.08 13.88 7.72
N ILE A 332 19.67 12.90 8.42
CA ILE A 332 20.98 13.08 9.06
C ILE A 332 22.08 13.06 8.01
N ALA A 333 22.65 14.23 7.72
CA ALA A 333 23.64 14.48 6.65
C ALA A 333 24.88 13.55 6.68
N THR A 334 25.25 13.05 7.85
CA THR A 334 26.39 12.16 8.05
C THR A 334 26.03 10.68 7.93
N SER A 335 24.79 10.33 7.60
CA SER A 335 24.34 8.93 7.55
C SER A 335 24.67 8.29 6.19
N GLY A 336 25.42 7.19 6.24
CA GLY A 336 25.65 6.29 5.12
C GLY A 336 25.44 4.84 5.53
N GLN A 337 25.43 3.95 4.55
CA GLN A 337 25.09 2.55 4.79
C GLN A 337 25.94 1.62 3.95
N TRP A 338 26.29 0.47 4.51
CA TRP A 338 26.76 -0.66 3.72
C TRP A 338 25.63 -1.15 2.82
N THR A 339 25.96 -1.60 1.60
CA THR A 339 24.97 -2.13 0.63
C THR A 339 25.45 -3.37 -0.10
N GLY A 340 26.64 -3.35 -0.70
CA GLY A 340 27.06 -4.38 -1.66
C GLY A 340 26.40 -4.27 -3.05
N LEU A 341 25.63 -3.20 -3.30
CA LEU A 341 24.74 -3.07 -4.45
C LEU A 341 25.30 -2.19 -5.56
N ASN A 342 24.94 -2.50 -6.80
CA ASN A 342 24.94 -1.56 -7.91
C ASN A 342 23.71 -0.64 -7.87
N SER A 343 23.75 0.43 -8.67
CA SER A 343 22.63 1.36 -8.88
C SER A 343 21.38 0.70 -9.50
N ASP A 344 21.51 -0.50 -10.07
CA ASP A 344 20.44 -1.32 -10.65
C ASP A 344 20.00 -2.48 -9.73
N TRP A 345 20.41 -2.44 -8.46
CA TRP A 345 20.13 -3.46 -7.44
C TRP A 345 20.86 -4.81 -7.63
N THR A 346 21.67 -5.00 -8.66
CA THR A 346 22.52 -6.19 -8.76
C THR A 346 23.64 -6.16 -7.71
N THR A 347 24.22 -7.32 -7.37
CA THR A 347 25.39 -7.35 -6.47
C THR A 347 26.61 -6.82 -7.22
N TRP A 348 27.32 -5.85 -6.63
CA TRP A 348 28.55 -5.36 -7.26
C TRP A 348 29.68 -6.37 -7.06
N THR A 349 30.41 -6.63 -8.15
CA THR A 349 31.55 -7.53 -8.17
C THR A 349 32.78 -6.86 -8.75
N SER A 350 33.95 -7.28 -8.29
CA SER A 350 35.25 -6.95 -8.88
C SER A 350 35.99 -8.25 -9.16
N GLY A 351 36.44 -8.44 -10.39
CA GLY A 351 37.04 -9.71 -10.83
C GLY A 351 36.09 -10.92 -10.71
N GLY A 352 34.76 -10.68 -10.77
CA GLY A 352 33.74 -11.72 -10.60
C GLY A 352 33.41 -12.09 -9.15
N LEU A 353 34.04 -11.46 -8.17
CA LEU A 353 33.79 -11.70 -6.75
C LEU A 353 33.00 -10.54 -6.10
N PRO A 354 31.97 -10.82 -5.28
CA PRO A 354 31.25 -9.80 -4.52
C PRO A 354 32.17 -9.04 -3.57
N ILE A 355 32.06 -7.71 -3.55
CA ILE A 355 32.82 -6.85 -2.62
C ILE A 355 31.92 -6.42 -1.48
N THR A 356 31.82 -7.33 -0.51
CA THR A 356 30.82 -7.34 0.56
C THR A 356 31.45 -7.71 1.90
N CYS A 357 32.70 -7.33 2.14
CA CYS A 357 33.42 -7.65 3.37
C CYS A 357 33.44 -9.14 3.72
N SER A 358 33.71 -9.97 2.71
CA SER A 358 33.64 -11.43 2.80
C SER A 358 32.27 -11.90 3.32
N SER A 359 31.21 -11.53 2.60
CA SER A 359 29.82 -11.80 3.01
C SER A 359 29.53 -11.28 4.42
N TRP A 360 30.01 -10.07 4.72
CA TRP A 360 29.80 -9.32 5.95
C TRP A 360 30.32 -10.02 7.21
N ASN A 361 31.38 -10.83 7.07
CA ASN A 361 32.03 -11.57 8.16
C ASN A 361 33.45 -11.06 8.49
N SER A 362 33.88 -9.95 7.89
CA SER A 362 35.25 -9.47 8.04
C SER A 362 35.34 -7.99 8.31
N SER A 363 36.31 -7.64 9.16
CA SER A 363 36.73 -6.27 9.48
C SER A 363 38.20 -6.04 9.13
N VAL A 364 38.77 -6.85 8.23
CA VAL A 364 40.19 -6.77 7.86
C VAL A 364 40.44 -5.58 6.92
N LEU A 365 41.58 -4.90 7.09
CA LEU A 365 41.95 -3.67 6.39
C LEU A 365 42.01 -3.80 4.85
N ASN A 366 42.42 -4.95 4.32
CA ASN A 366 42.59 -5.17 2.88
C ASN A 366 41.34 -5.76 2.19
N LEU A 367 40.24 -5.92 2.92
CA LEU A 367 38.94 -6.26 2.36
C LEU A 367 38.08 -5.01 2.28
N TYR A 368 37.17 -4.99 1.31
CA TYR A 368 36.34 -3.83 1.02
C TYR A 368 34.87 -4.20 0.96
N GLY A 369 34.02 -3.20 1.19
CA GLY A 369 32.58 -3.27 0.96
C GLY A 369 32.10 -2.02 0.24
N LEU A 370 30.92 -2.12 -0.38
CA LEU A 370 30.24 -0.97 -0.97
C LEU A 370 29.37 -0.23 0.02
N PHE A 371 29.32 1.09 -0.12
CA PHE A 371 28.41 1.94 0.63
C PHE A 371 27.56 2.86 -0.25
N GLY A 372 26.41 3.24 0.29
CA GLY A 372 25.50 4.26 -0.25
C GLY A 372 25.34 5.44 0.71
N SER A 373 24.66 6.49 0.24
CA SER A 373 24.28 7.67 1.01
C SER A 373 22.82 7.59 1.44
N SER A 374 22.54 7.56 2.76
CA SER A 374 21.16 7.43 3.27
C SER A 374 20.32 8.70 3.03
N THR A 375 20.98 9.80 2.69
CA THR A 375 20.38 11.11 2.44
C THR A 375 20.14 11.39 0.96
N SER A 376 20.60 10.51 0.06
CA SER A 376 20.29 10.66 -1.36
C SER A 376 18.89 10.15 -1.69
N THR A 377 18.27 10.76 -2.69
CA THR A 377 17.03 10.30 -3.31
C THR A 377 17.23 9.70 -4.70
N ASP A 378 18.44 9.70 -5.24
CA ASP A 378 18.77 8.99 -6.47
C ASP A 378 19.55 7.70 -6.17
N SER A 379 20.10 7.06 -7.20
CA SER A 379 20.81 5.79 -7.09
C SER A 379 22.03 5.82 -6.15
N GLU A 380 22.49 7.00 -5.72
CA GLU A 380 23.55 7.12 -4.70
C GLU A 380 23.14 6.52 -3.35
N VAL A 381 21.83 6.32 -3.11
CA VAL A 381 21.33 5.55 -1.96
C VAL A 381 21.75 4.08 -2.00
N LEU A 382 22.07 3.53 -3.18
CA LEU A 382 22.60 2.17 -3.29
C LEU A 382 24.13 2.17 -3.36
N LYS A 383 24.70 3.16 -4.06
CA LYS A 383 26.12 3.24 -4.36
C LYS A 383 26.56 4.70 -4.48
N ALA A 384 27.26 5.22 -3.48
CA ALA A 384 27.69 6.63 -3.43
C ALA A 384 28.90 6.88 -4.33
N SER A 385 28.69 6.98 -5.64
CA SER A 385 29.74 7.12 -6.66
C SER A 385 29.97 8.56 -7.11
N ALA A 386 28.91 9.32 -7.40
CA ALA A 386 29.02 10.68 -7.89
C ALA A 386 29.44 11.65 -6.78
N SER A 387 28.84 11.50 -5.59
CA SER A 387 29.09 12.36 -4.43
C SER A 387 30.50 12.23 -3.84
N THR A 388 31.22 11.17 -4.21
CA THR A 388 32.54 10.79 -3.66
C THR A 388 33.67 10.86 -4.69
N GLY A 389 33.41 11.39 -5.89
CA GLY A 389 34.39 11.45 -6.97
C GLY A 389 34.76 10.07 -7.54
N GLY A 390 33.83 9.12 -7.50
CA GLY A 390 33.97 7.76 -8.02
C GLY A 390 34.36 6.70 -6.98
N ASN A 391 34.62 7.09 -5.73
CA ASN A 391 35.06 6.18 -4.66
C ASN A 391 33.90 5.73 -3.78
N PHE A 392 33.32 4.57 -4.13
CA PHE A 392 32.16 3.98 -3.44
C PHE A 392 32.49 2.71 -2.64
N THR A 393 33.78 2.37 -2.53
CA THR A 393 34.27 1.26 -1.71
C THR A 393 35.09 1.76 -0.54
N VAL A 394 34.93 1.13 0.61
CA VAL A 394 35.69 1.45 1.83
C VAL A 394 36.15 0.17 2.51
N THR A 395 37.28 0.26 3.21
CA THR A 395 37.84 -0.87 3.94
C THR A 395 36.84 -1.39 4.98
N CYS A 396 36.75 -2.70 5.10
CA CYS A 396 35.85 -3.37 6.03
C CYS A 396 36.19 -3.12 7.50
N ALA A 397 37.39 -2.62 7.80
CA ALA A 397 37.77 -2.21 9.15
C ALA A 397 37.10 -0.89 9.60
N SER A 398 36.60 -0.08 8.66
CA SER A 398 36.13 1.27 8.94
C SER A 398 34.65 1.31 9.30
N ALA A 399 34.29 2.17 10.25
CA ALA A 399 32.89 2.51 10.58
C ALA A 399 32.41 3.80 9.88
N GLY A 400 33.21 4.34 8.95
CA GLY A 400 32.94 5.57 8.21
C GLY A 400 33.67 5.59 6.87
N SER A 401 33.27 6.51 5.98
CA SER A 401 33.97 6.75 4.72
C SER A 401 35.01 7.86 4.88
N GLY A 402 36.18 7.69 4.26
CA GLY A 402 37.11 8.80 4.02
C GLY A 402 36.65 9.72 2.87
N TYR A 403 35.63 9.30 2.12
CA TYR A 403 35.04 10.00 1.00
C TYR A 403 33.63 10.45 1.39
N GLY A 404 33.48 11.73 1.74
CA GLY A 404 32.24 12.32 2.27
C GLY A 404 32.09 12.18 3.80
N PRO A 405 31.05 12.77 4.40
CA PRO A 405 30.88 12.84 5.85
C PRO A 405 30.24 11.58 6.47
N TYR A 406 30.30 10.43 5.78
CA TYR A 406 29.44 9.28 6.07
C TYR A 406 29.96 8.41 7.21
N LYS A 407 29.13 8.20 8.23
CA LYS A 407 29.20 7.08 9.18
C LYS A 407 28.40 5.92 8.60
N LEU A 408 29.00 4.74 8.54
CA LEU A 408 28.43 3.59 7.85
C LEU A 408 27.67 2.70 8.81
N GLY A 409 26.35 2.61 8.62
CA GLY A 409 25.48 1.68 9.33
C GLY A 409 24.77 0.72 8.38
N LEU A 410 23.56 0.33 8.76
CA LEU A 410 22.65 -0.45 7.93
C LEU A 410 21.37 0.35 7.68
N VAL A 411 20.77 0.14 6.52
CA VAL A 411 19.35 0.45 6.30
C VAL A 411 18.56 -0.77 6.76
N CYS A 412 17.65 -0.56 7.70
CA CYS A 412 16.81 -1.59 8.31
C CYS A 412 15.37 -1.45 7.82
N VAL A 413 14.82 -2.56 7.35
CA VAL A 413 13.56 -2.62 6.60
C VAL A 413 12.60 -3.56 7.31
N GLU A 414 11.41 -3.06 7.67
CA GLU A 414 10.33 -3.88 8.21
C GLU A 414 9.85 -4.89 7.15
N GLN A 415 9.59 -6.13 7.59
CA GLN A 415 9.24 -7.27 6.75
C GLN A 415 7.74 -7.43 6.55
#